data_AF-A0A938WW21-F1
#
_entry.id   AF-A0A938WW21-F1
#
_cell.length_a   1.000
_cell.length_b   1.000
_cell.length_c   1.000
_cell.angle_alpha   90.00
_cell.angle_beta   90.00
_cell.angle_gamma   90.00
#
_symmetry.space_group_name_H-M   'P 1'
#
loop_
_entity.id
_entity.type
_entity.pdbx_description
1 polymer ?
#
loop_
_entity_poly.entity_id
_entity_poly.type
_entity_poly.pdbx_seq_one_letter_code
_entity_poly.pdbx_strand_id
1 'polypeptide(L)'
;MKQWAINLLLFILTCLALLFAILKITPFEINGDTYIGIIVSLLSLAAAFVIGYQIYNAIELRREIKEQREKYNDIIKRNEYTERVIKQHEYIMQEGFDVISSLIRYNSKQAFNVANDAFLFMHQALVSSIETDRTDYGWIFSYLRLYISEIDGQAFASGYSFRKDAWYVNTIGENEGKKLQDVIDEYTKPIKDNDNKIRSNKNFYKIQFEYERIMRLFYKRLEDIVQNPLKVFSPEENDKILNPE
;
A
#
# COMPACT_ATOMS: atom_id res chain seq x y z
N MET A 1 -28.51 29.48 24.31
CA MET A 1 -28.45 30.58 25.32
C MET A 1 -27.30 30.32 26.27
N LYS A 2 -26.28 31.19 26.26
CA LYS A 2 -25.18 31.14 27.24
C LYS A 2 -25.78 31.10 28.65
N GLN A 3 -25.12 30.45 29.61
CA GLN A 3 -25.53 30.37 31.03
C GLN A 3 -26.05 31.71 31.58
N TRP A 4 -25.46 32.80 31.09
CA TRP A 4 -25.87 34.17 31.33
C TRP A 4 -27.35 34.49 31.05
N ALA A 5 -27.97 33.97 29.97
CA ALA A 5 -29.36 34.27 29.63
C ALA A 5 -30.38 33.55 30.54
N ILE A 6 -30.05 32.35 31.04
CA ILE A 6 -30.86 31.65 32.05
C ILE A 6 -30.74 32.38 33.40
N ASN A 7 -29.52 32.80 33.76
CA ASN A 7 -29.30 33.59 34.96
C ASN A 7 -30.03 34.94 34.88
N LEU A 8 -30.08 35.56 33.70
CA LEU A 8 -30.83 36.80 33.46
C LEU A 8 -32.34 36.60 33.63
N LEU A 9 -32.90 35.50 33.10
CA LEU A 9 -34.31 35.17 33.26
C LEU A 9 -34.67 34.95 34.75
N LEU A 10 -33.86 34.18 35.48
CA LEU A 10 -34.02 33.93 36.92
C LEU A 10 -33.91 35.22 37.75
N PHE A 11 -33.02 36.13 37.34
CA PHE A 11 -32.87 37.45 37.97
C PHE A 11 -34.12 38.33 37.75
N ILE A 12 -34.68 38.34 36.54
CA ILE A 12 -35.91 39.09 36.23
C ILE A 12 -37.09 38.53 37.04
N LEU A 13 -37.20 37.20 37.18
CA LEU A 13 -38.24 36.54 37.98
C LEU A 13 -38.12 36.86 39.48
N THR A 14 -36.91 36.91 40.03
CA THR A 14 -36.69 37.33 41.42
C THR A 14 -36.98 38.82 41.64
N CYS A 15 -36.62 39.68 40.68
CA CYS A 15 -37.01 41.09 40.70
C CYS A 15 -38.54 41.27 40.67
N LEU A 16 -39.27 40.50 39.87
CA LEU A 16 -40.73 40.53 39.83
C LEU A 16 -41.35 40.07 41.16
N ALA A 17 -40.83 39.00 41.77
CA ALA A 17 -41.28 38.53 43.07
C ALA A 17 -41.07 39.58 44.19
N LEU A 18 -39.94 40.29 44.16
CA LEU A 18 -39.65 41.42 45.05
C LEU A 18 -40.62 42.59 44.81
N LEU A 19 -40.94 42.90 43.54
CA LEU A 19 -41.83 43.98 43.17
C LEU A 19 -43.28 43.70 43.63
N PHE A 20 -43.75 42.46 43.52
CA PHE A 20 -45.03 42.02 44.09
C PHE A 20 -45.05 42.03 45.63
N ALA A 21 -43.91 41.75 46.28
CA ALA A 21 -43.80 41.87 47.73
C ALA A 21 -43.89 43.33 48.22
N ILE A 22 -43.42 44.29 47.41
CA ILE A 22 -43.47 45.73 47.70
C ILE A 22 -44.86 46.33 47.41
N LEU A 23 -45.63 45.76 46.47
CA LEU A 23 -47.02 46.17 46.17
C LEU A 23 -48.03 45.87 47.29
N LYS A 24 -47.58 45.39 48.45
CA LYS A 24 -48.34 45.25 49.70
C LYS A 24 -48.59 46.59 50.40
N ILE A 25 -48.87 47.64 49.63
CA ILE A 25 -49.22 48.99 50.08
C ILE A 25 -50.56 49.35 49.44
N THR A 26 -51.56 49.61 50.29
CA THR A 26 -52.99 49.84 50.02
C THR A 26 -53.30 50.61 48.72
N PRO A 27 -54.37 50.22 47.97
CA PRO A 27 -55.60 49.57 48.47
C PRO A 27 -55.82 48.11 48.04
N PHE A 28 -54.82 47.43 47.48
CA PHE A 28 -54.96 46.02 47.05
C PHE A 28 -54.32 45.07 48.07
N GLU A 29 -55.10 44.47 48.98
CA GLU A 29 -54.61 43.44 49.91
C GLU A 29 -54.57 42.07 49.23
N ILE A 30 -53.36 41.65 48.81
CA ILE A 30 -53.13 40.29 48.31
C ILE A 30 -53.07 39.35 49.53
N ASN A 31 -54.06 38.46 49.68
CA ASN A 31 -54.05 37.40 50.72
C ASN A 31 -52.82 36.48 50.58
N GLY A 32 -52.35 35.93 51.71
CA GLY A 32 -51.15 35.07 51.76
C GLY A 32 -51.19 33.90 50.78
N ASP A 33 -52.37 33.30 50.60
CA ASP A 33 -52.59 32.19 49.66
C ASP A 33 -52.43 32.63 48.20
N THR A 34 -52.93 33.83 47.86
CA THR A 34 -52.79 34.40 46.51
C THR A 34 -51.33 34.72 46.20
N TYR A 35 -50.56 35.21 47.18
CA TYR A 35 -49.13 35.47 47.03
C TYR A 35 -48.34 34.18 46.78
N ILE A 36 -48.59 33.14 47.57
CA ILE A 36 -47.97 31.81 47.39
C ILE A 36 -48.34 31.25 46.01
N GLY A 37 -49.61 31.38 45.58
CA GLY A 37 -50.08 30.95 44.26
C GLY A 37 -49.35 31.62 43.10
N ILE A 38 -49.10 32.94 43.19
CA ILE A 38 -48.36 33.70 42.15
C ILE A 38 -46.90 33.24 42.08
N ILE A 39 -46.22 33.09 43.23
CA ILE A 39 -44.82 32.65 43.27
C ILE A 39 -44.66 31.23 42.73
N VAL A 40 -45.51 30.31 43.17
CA VAL A 40 -45.47 28.90 42.72
C VAL A 40 -45.72 28.82 41.21
N SER A 41 -46.62 29.65 40.67
CA SER A 41 -46.88 29.72 39.23
C SER A 41 -45.68 30.24 38.44
N LEU A 42 -45.03 31.31 38.92
CA LEU A 42 -43.83 31.88 38.29
C LEU A 42 -42.63 30.92 38.35
N LEU A 43 -42.44 30.21 39.46
CA LEU A 43 -41.40 29.19 39.60
C LEU A 43 -41.65 27.99 38.68
N SER A 44 -42.90 27.54 38.56
CA SER A 44 -43.29 26.45 37.66
C SER A 44 -43.05 26.82 36.20
N LEU A 45 -43.38 28.05 35.83
CA LEU A 45 -43.12 28.59 34.48
C LEU A 45 -41.62 28.66 34.20
N ALA A 46 -40.83 29.14 35.15
CA ALA A 46 -39.36 29.21 35.03
C ALA A 46 -38.75 27.81 34.86
N ALA A 47 -39.20 26.83 35.67
CA ALA A 47 -38.77 25.44 35.58
C ALA A 47 -39.11 24.84 34.21
N ALA A 48 -40.31 25.09 33.69
CA ALA A 48 -40.73 24.62 32.36
C ALA A 48 -39.84 25.19 31.24
N PHE A 49 -39.47 26.49 31.29
CA PHE A 49 -38.57 27.09 30.32
C PHE A 49 -37.15 26.49 30.39
N VAL A 50 -36.61 26.25 31.59
CA VAL A 50 -35.30 25.62 31.77
C VAL A 50 -35.30 24.20 31.22
N ILE A 51 -36.32 23.41 31.54
CA ILE A 51 -36.45 22.03 31.05
C ILE A 51 -36.61 22.01 29.52
N GLY A 52 -37.48 22.86 28.96
CA GLY A 52 -37.66 22.97 27.52
C GLY A 52 -36.36 23.33 26.78
N TYR A 53 -35.57 24.24 27.35
CA TYR A 53 -34.26 24.60 26.81
C TYR A 53 -33.25 23.44 26.89
N GLN A 54 -33.20 22.73 28.02
CA GLN A 54 -32.33 21.55 28.17
C GLN A 54 -32.68 20.46 27.15
N ILE A 55 -33.96 20.23 26.90
CA ILE A 55 -34.45 19.29 25.88
C ILE A 55 -33.98 19.74 24.49
N TYR A 56 -34.20 21.00 24.13
CA TYR A 56 -33.76 21.53 22.83
C TYR A 56 -32.24 21.36 22.64
N ASN A 57 -31.45 21.75 23.64
CA ASN A 57 -29.99 21.66 23.58
C ASN A 57 -29.52 20.19 23.50
N ALA A 58 -30.17 19.28 24.22
CA ALA A 58 -29.86 17.86 24.15
C ALA A 58 -30.19 17.25 22.78
N ILE A 59 -31.28 17.68 22.14
CA ILE A 59 -31.65 17.27 20.78
C ILE A 59 -30.62 17.79 19.76
N GLU A 60 -30.27 19.08 19.85
CA GLU A 60 -29.31 19.69 18.93
C GLU A 60 -27.91 19.08 19.08
N LEU A 61 -27.44 18.87 20.30
CA LEU A 61 -26.17 18.20 20.55
C LEU A 61 -26.16 16.77 19.98
N ARG A 62 -27.26 16.02 20.12
CA ARG A 62 -27.38 14.69 19.50
C ARG A 62 -27.31 14.74 17.98
N ARG A 63 -27.89 15.78 17.36
CA ARG A 63 -27.82 16.00 15.91
C ARG A 63 -26.38 16.27 15.48
N GLU A 64 -25.68 17.19 16.16
CA GLU A 64 -24.27 17.50 15.90
C GLU A 64 -23.37 16.27 16.06
N ILE A 65 -23.56 15.48 17.13
CA ILE A 65 -22.81 14.23 17.36
C ILE A 65 -23.06 13.23 16.22
N LYS A 66 -24.30 13.11 15.74
CA LYS A 66 -24.63 12.23 14.62
C LYS A 66 -23.93 12.68 13.33
N GLU A 67 -24.00 13.96 13.00
CA GLU A 67 -23.33 14.53 11.83
C GLU A 67 -21.80 14.38 11.91
N GLN A 68 -21.22 14.58 13.08
CA GLN A 68 -19.79 14.33 13.29
C GLN A 68 -19.42 12.87 13.08
N ARG A 69 -20.22 11.93 13.60
CA ARG A 69 -20.00 10.49 13.40
C ARG A 69 -20.06 10.11 11.91
N GLU A 70 -21.01 10.68 11.16
CA GLU A 70 -21.12 10.45 9.71
C GLU A 70 -19.88 10.99 8.97
N LYS A 71 -19.45 12.22 9.27
CA LYS A 71 -18.21 12.80 8.70
C LYS A 71 -16.97 11.99 9.05
N TYR A 72 -16.85 11.53 10.30
CA TYR A 72 -15.74 10.71 10.75
C TYR A 72 -15.68 9.37 10.01
N ASN A 73 -16.83 8.71 9.82
CA ASN A 73 -16.90 7.47 9.05
C ASN A 73 -16.53 7.67 7.57
N ASP A 74 -16.90 8.81 6.98
CA ASP A 74 -16.47 9.15 5.61
C ASP A 74 -14.96 9.36 5.52
N ILE A 75 -14.36 10.04 6.50
CA ILE A 75 -12.89 10.21 6.58
C ILE A 75 -12.19 8.85 6.67
N ILE A 76 -12.67 7.92 7.51
CA ILE A 76 -12.08 6.57 7.60
C ILE A 76 -12.10 5.87 6.24
N LYS A 77 -13.25 5.86 5.55
CA LYS A 77 -13.37 5.23 4.23
C LYS A 77 -12.42 5.84 3.20
N ARG A 78 -12.27 7.17 3.21
CA ARG A 78 -11.33 7.87 2.31
C ARG A 78 -9.88 7.57 2.66
N ASN A 79 -9.55 7.45 3.94
CA ASN A 79 -8.20 7.08 4.37
C ASN A 79 -7.87 5.65 3.93
N GLU A 80 -8.76 4.68 4.15
CA GLU A 80 -8.57 3.29 3.68
C GLU A 80 -8.40 3.20 2.15
N TYR A 81 -9.15 4.02 1.39
CA TYR A 81 -8.96 4.12 -0.05
C TYR A 81 -7.59 4.72 -0.40
N THR A 82 -7.21 5.82 0.25
CA THR A 82 -5.94 6.51 0.01
C THR A 82 -4.74 5.60 0.30
N GLU A 83 -4.77 4.86 1.42
CA GLU A 83 -3.74 3.89 1.77
C GLU A 83 -3.59 2.79 0.72
N ARG A 84 -4.71 2.26 0.20
CA ARG A 84 -4.67 1.28 -0.89
C ARG A 84 -4.04 1.85 -2.15
N VAL A 85 -4.40 3.08 -2.51
CA VAL A 85 -3.86 3.77 -3.70
C VAL A 85 -2.37 4.05 -3.53
N ILE A 86 -1.92 4.51 -2.36
CA ILE A 86 -0.50 4.73 -2.06
C ILE A 86 0.28 3.43 -2.23
N LYS A 87 -0.20 2.33 -1.63
CA LYS A 87 0.44 1.03 -1.75
C LYS A 87 0.53 0.56 -3.21
N GLN A 88 -0.51 0.76 -4.01
CA GLN A 88 -0.48 0.49 -5.45
C GLN A 88 0.60 1.33 -6.17
N HIS A 89 0.71 2.62 -5.86
CA HIS A 89 1.72 3.48 -6.46
C HIS A 89 3.14 3.10 -6.05
N GLU A 90 3.37 2.66 -4.81
CA GLU A 90 4.67 2.16 -4.37
C GLU A 90 5.15 0.98 -5.23
N TYR A 91 4.26 0.01 -5.50
CA TYR A 91 4.58 -1.12 -6.36
C TYR A 91 4.81 -0.70 -7.82
N ILE A 92 3.99 0.21 -8.36
CA ILE A 92 4.17 0.72 -9.73
C ILE A 92 5.49 1.49 -9.87
N MET A 93 5.85 2.30 -8.88
CA MET A 93 7.13 3.01 -8.86
C MET A 93 8.30 2.04 -8.81
N GLN A 94 8.25 1.05 -7.91
CA GLN A 94 9.30 0.04 -7.80
C GLN A 94 9.44 -0.78 -9.08
N GLU A 95 8.32 -1.22 -9.68
CA GLU A 95 8.30 -1.85 -11.01
C GLU A 95 9.00 -0.96 -12.03
N GLY A 96 8.64 0.32 -12.11
CA GLY A 96 9.24 1.27 -13.04
C GLY A 96 10.76 1.42 -12.87
N PHE A 97 11.24 1.52 -11.63
CA PHE A 97 12.68 1.60 -11.35
C PHE A 97 13.44 0.34 -11.77
N ASP A 98 12.87 -0.83 -11.49
CA ASP A 98 13.47 -2.12 -11.82
C ASP A 98 13.49 -2.35 -13.33
N VAL A 99 12.40 -2.00 -14.04
CA VAL A 99 12.32 -2.04 -15.51
C VAL A 99 13.36 -1.11 -16.14
N ILE A 100 13.43 0.14 -15.71
CA ILE A 100 14.40 1.10 -16.24
C ILE A 100 15.83 0.61 -15.97
N SER A 101 16.11 0.09 -14.78
CA SER A 101 17.42 -0.47 -14.44
C SER A 101 17.79 -1.65 -15.34
N SER A 102 16.83 -2.55 -15.60
CA SER A 102 17.01 -3.65 -16.55
C SER A 102 17.37 -3.15 -17.95
N LEU A 103 16.58 -2.20 -18.48
CA LEU A 103 16.77 -1.68 -19.83
C LEU A 103 18.07 -0.88 -19.97
N ILE A 104 18.44 -0.07 -18.97
CA ILE A 104 19.70 0.68 -18.98
C ILE A 104 20.88 -0.29 -19.01
N ARG A 105 20.87 -1.33 -18.17
CA ARG A 105 21.95 -2.33 -18.16
C ARG A 105 22.05 -3.04 -19.49
N TYR A 106 20.92 -3.55 -19.99
CA TYR A 106 20.84 -4.21 -21.29
C TYR A 106 21.39 -3.34 -22.43
N ASN A 107 20.98 -2.08 -22.49
CA ASN A 107 21.38 -1.15 -23.55
C ASN A 107 22.79 -0.58 -23.38
N SER A 108 23.39 -0.64 -22.19
CA SER A 108 24.73 -0.12 -21.96
C SER A 108 25.79 -0.82 -22.80
N LYS A 109 25.64 -2.15 -23.04
CA LYS A 109 26.63 -3.02 -23.72
C LYS A 109 28.06 -2.91 -23.16
N GLN A 110 28.21 -2.41 -21.92
CA GLN A 110 29.52 -2.09 -21.34
C GLN A 110 30.19 -3.28 -20.64
N ALA A 111 29.49 -4.40 -20.43
CA ALA A 111 30.00 -5.56 -19.70
C ALA A 111 29.47 -6.89 -20.25
N PHE A 112 30.15 -7.99 -19.92
CA PHE A 112 29.76 -9.35 -20.34
C PHE A 112 28.55 -9.89 -19.57
N ASN A 113 28.27 -9.39 -18.36
CA ASN A 113 27.15 -9.81 -17.50
C ASN A 113 25.84 -9.05 -17.76
N VAL A 114 25.75 -8.31 -18.86
CA VAL A 114 24.64 -7.39 -19.15
C VAL A 114 23.28 -8.10 -19.18
N ALA A 115 23.18 -9.28 -19.82
CA ALA A 115 21.94 -10.04 -19.88
C ALA A 115 21.55 -10.64 -18.51
N ASN A 116 22.53 -11.07 -17.71
CA ASN A 116 22.31 -11.58 -16.35
C ASN A 116 21.72 -10.51 -15.42
N ASP A 117 22.31 -9.32 -15.41
CA ASP A 117 21.82 -8.24 -14.57
C ASP A 117 20.44 -7.77 -15.06
N ALA A 118 20.25 -7.62 -16.36
CA ALA A 118 18.97 -7.23 -16.95
C ALA A 118 17.86 -8.24 -16.57
N PHE A 119 18.14 -9.54 -16.67
CA PHE A 119 17.21 -10.57 -16.22
C PHE A 119 16.84 -10.41 -14.74
N LEU A 120 17.82 -10.22 -13.85
CA LEU A 120 17.57 -10.05 -12.42
C LEU A 120 16.65 -8.85 -12.14
N PHE A 121 16.94 -7.68 -12.73
CA PHE A 121 16.11 -6.48 -12.51
C PHE A 121 14.71 -6.64 -13.11
N MET A 122 14.56 -7.23 -14.30
CA MET A 122 13.24 -7.47 -14.88
C MET A 122 12.44 -8.52 -14.08
N HIS A 123 13.12 -9.53 -13.53
CA HIS A 123 12.49 -10.51 -12.64
C HIS A 123 12.07 -9.88 -11.31
N GLN A 124 12.86 -8.94 -10.78
CA GLN A 124 12.50 -8.14 -9.63
C GLN A 124 11.32 -7.21 -9.92
N ALA A 125 11.25 -6.60 -11.10
CA ALA A 125 10.10 -5.80 -11.52
C ALA A 125 8.80 -6.62 -11.46
N LEU A 126 8.86 -7.90 -11.84
CA LEU A 126 7.70 -8.80 -11.76
C LEU A 126 7.20 -9.03 -10.32
N VAL A 127 8.10 -9.02 -9.33
CA VAL A 127 7.73 -9.09 -7.89
C VAL A 127 6.84 -7.92 -7.49
N SER A 128 7.15 -6.71 -7.95
CA SER A 128 6.33 -5.53 -7.69
C SER A 128 5.06 -5.55 -8.55
N SER A 129 5.20 -5.95 -9.80
CA SER A 129 4.11 -5.95 -10.79
C SER A 129 2.95 -6.87 -10.42
N ILE A 130 3.24 -8.01 -9.78
CA ILE A 130 2.21 -8.98 -9.37
C ILE A 130 1.34 -8.50 -8.20
N GLU A 131 1.82 -7.52 -7.42
CA GLU A 131 1.06 -6.90 -6.33
C GLU A 131 0.05 -5.86 -6.83
N THR A 132 0.14 -5.48 -8.11
CA THR A 132 -0.75 -4.51 -8.73
C THR A 132 -1.99 -5.14 -9.36
N ASP A 133 -2.92 -4.29 -9.78
CA ASP A 133 -4.09 -4.71 -10.56
C ASP A 133 -3.78 -5.01 -12.04
N ARG A 134 -2.49 -5.06 -12.42
CA ARG A 134 -2.03 -5.37 -13.77
C ARG A 134 -2.51 -6.75 -14.25
N THR A 135 -2.72 -6.83 -15.57
CA THR A 135 -3.06 -8.08 -16.29
C THR A 135 -2.18 -8.31 -17.52
N ASP A 136 -1.51 -7.28 -18.04
CA ASP A 136 -0.66 -7.30 -19.22
C ASP A 136 0.82 -7.58 -18.87
N TYR A 137 1.16 -8.84 -18.63
CA TYR A 137 2.52 -9.26 -18.30
C TYR A 137 3.36 -9.66 -19.53
N GLY A 138 2.74 -9.72 -20.72
CA GLY A 138 3.37 -10.25 -21.92
C GLY A 138 4.70 -9.58 -22.29
N TRP A 139 4.82 -8.27 -22.09
CA TRP A 139 6.05 -7.54 -22.39
C TRP A 139 7.19 -7.86 -21.39
N ILE A 140 6.89 -8.02 -20.08
CA ILE A 140 7.88 -8.46 -19.08
C ILE A 140 8.41 -9.83 -19.49
N PHE A 141 7.50 -10.74 -19.85
CA PHE A 141 7.85 -12.08 -20.29
C PHE A 141 8.66 -12.10 -21.59
N SER A 142 8.35 -11.24 -22.55
CA SER A 142 9.17 -11.08 -23.76
C SER A 142 10.60 -10.62 -23.42
N TYR A 143 10.77 -9.66 -22.51
CA TYR A 143 12.12 -9.26 -22.07
C TYR A 143 12.86 -10.35 -21.31
N LEU A 144 12.19 -11.06 -20.40
CA LEU A 144 12.81 -12.18 -19.69
C LEU A 144 13.29 -13.27 -20.66
N ARG A 145 12.50 -13.60 -21.69
CA ARG A 145 12.89 -14.54 -22.75
C ARG A 145 14.06 -14.02 -23.59
N LEU A 146 14.03 -12.74 -23.95
CA LEU A 146 15.14 -12.08 -24.63
C LEU A 146 16.44 -12.21 -23.84
N TYR A 147 16.41 -11.87 -22.56
CA TYR A 147 17.60 -11.98 -21.72
C TYR A 147 18.07 -13.42 -21.57
N ILE A 148 17.16 -14.39 -21.38
CA ILE A 148 17.53 -15.82 -21.36
C ILE A 148 18.25 -16.24 -22.66
N SER A 149 17.78 -15.76 -23.82
CA SER A 149 18.40 -16.09 -25.11
C SER A 149 19.82 -15.52 -25.29
N GLU A 150 20.17 -14.49 -24.52
CA GLU A 150 21.47 -13.82 -24.59
C GLU A 150 22.41 -14.14 -23.42
N ILE A 151 21.90 -14.74 -22.34
CA ILE A 151 22.75 -15.23 -21.25
C ILE A 151 23.67 -16.32 -21.79
N ASP A 152 24.97 -16.16 -21.59
CA ASP A 152 25.99 -17.14 -21.96
C ASP A 152 27.04 -17.32 -20.85
N GLY A 153 28.03 -18.18 -21.09
CA GLY A 153 29.11 -18.38 -20.13
C GLY A 153 29.90 -17.11 -19.84
N GLN A 154 30.06 -16.19 -20.80
CA GLN A 154 30.85 -14.97 -20.57
C GLN A 154 30.21 -14.06 -19.51
N ALA A 155 28.90 -14.19 -19.28
CA ALA A 155 28.18 -13.49 -18.23
C ALA A 155 28.64 -13.83 -16.80
N PHE A 156 29.40 -14.92 -16.62
CA PHE A 156 29.92 -15.37 -15.31
C PHE A 156 31.45 -15.25 -15.19
N ALA A 157 32.18 -15.43 -16.31
CA ALA A 157 33.63 -15.21 -16.40
C ALA A 157 34.09 -15.23 -17.86
N SER A 158 35.20 -14.55 -18.16
CA SER A 158 35.79 -14.50 -19.51
C SER A 158 36.58 -15.74 -19.91
N GLY A 159 36.74 -16.71 -19.01
CA GLY A 159 37.62 -17.86 -19.23
C GLY A 159 37.36 -19.00 -18.26
N TYR A 160 37.48 -20.21 -18.80
CA TYR A 160 37.20 -21.46 -18.10
C TYR A 160 38.30 -22.49 -18.31
N SER A 161 38.51 -23.34 -17.30
CA SER A 161 39.33 -24.55 -17.43
C SER A 161 38.56 -25.76 -16.91
N PHE A 162 38.58 -26.84 -17.68
CA PHE A 162 37.97 -28.11 -17.28
C PHE A 162 38.99 -28.94 -16.51
N ARG A 163 38.69 -29.27 -15.25
CA ARG A 163 39.56 -30.06 -14.36
C ARG A 163 38.68 -30.89 -13.43
N LYS A 164 39.06 -32.16 -13.17
CA LYS A 164 38.32 -33.04 -12.23
C LYS A 164 36.81 -33.08 -12.49
N ASP A 165 36.42 -33.28 -13.76
CA ASP A 165 35.03 -33.41 -14.22
C ASP A 165 34.13 -32.18 -13.95
N ALA A 166 34.73 -30.99 -13.80
CA ALA A 166 34.00 -29.74 -13.64
C ALA A 166 34.71 -28.55 -14.30
N TRP A 167 33.93 -27.52 -14.60
CA TRP A 167 34.44 -26.25 -15.06
C TRP A 167 34.80 -25.34 -13.88
N TYR A 168 35.99 -24.74 -13.98
CA TYR A 168 36.50 -23.77 -13.03
C TYR A 168 36.80 -22.46 -13.75
N VAL A 169 36.52 -21.33 -13.09
CA VAL A 169 36.89 -20.00 -13.59
C VAL A 169 38.41 -19.86 -13.53
N ASN A 170 39.03 -19.51 -14.65
CA ASN A 170 40.49 -19.32 -14.75
C ASN A 170 40.89 -17.88 -15.11
N THR A 171 39.92 -16.96 -15.11
CA THR A 171 40.16 -15.53 -15.31
C THR A 171 40.52 -14.90 -13.97
N ILE A 172 41.56 -14.07 -13.96
CA ILE A 172 41.98 -13.32 -12.78
C ILE A 172 40.83 -12.40 -12.34
N GLY A 173 40.41 -12.51 -11.08
CA GLY A 173 39.31 -11.75 -10.53
C GLY A 173 38.67 -12.42 -9.32
N GLU A 174 37.53 -11.89 -8.88
CA GLU A 174 36.82 -12.34 -7.68
C GLU A 174 36.43 -13.83 -7.69
N ASN A 175 36.19 -14.38 -8.88
CA ASN A 175 35.78 -15.77 -9.06
C ASN A 175 36.93 -16.71 -9.46
N GLU A 176 38.18 -16.23 -9.52
CA GLU A 176 39.32 -17.07 -9.93
C GLU A 176 39.42 -18.35 -9.08
N GLY A 177 39.51 -19.49 -9.74
CA GLY A 177 39.63 -20.79 -9.09
C GLY A 177 38.33 -21.34 -8.49
N LYS A 178 37.24 -20.58 -8.48
CA LYS A 178 35.92 -21.10 -8.08
C LYS A 178 35.38 -22.07 -9.13
N LYS A 179 34.59 -23.05 -8.68
CA LYS A 179 33.81 -23.91 -9.57
C LYS A 179 32.70 -23.08 -10.21
N LEU A 180 32.48 -23.23 -11.51
CA LEU A 180 31.46 -22.46 -12.24
C LEU A 180 30.06 -22.64 -11.63
N GLN A 181 29.72 -23.86 -11.19
CA GLN A 181 28.47 -24.14 -10.48
C GLN A 181 28.28 -23.22 -9.27
N ASP A 182 29.32 -23.04 -8.45
CA ASP A 182 29.24 -22.24 -7.22
C ASP A 182 29.03 -20.75 -7.55
N VAL A 183 29.66 -20.25 -8.63
CA VAL A 183 29.46 -18.87 -9.12
C VAL A 183 28.03 -18.65 -9.59
N ILE A 184 27.48 -19.61 -10.36
CA ILE A 184 26.08 -19.54 -10.82
C ILE A 184 25.11 -19.66 -9.63
N ASP A 185 25.41 -20.49 -8.63
CA ASP A 185 24.61 -20.61 -7.43
C ASP A 185 24.61 -19.32 -6.59
N GLU A 186 25.75 -18.63 -6.49
CA GLU A 186 25.84 -17.31 -5.87
C GLU A 186 24.98 -16.27 -6.60
N TYR A 187 25.07 -16.22 -7.94
CA TYR A 187 24.26 -15.32 -8.77
C TYR A 187 22.76 -15.59 -8.67
N THR A 188 22.34 -16.85 -8.58
CA THR A 188 20.91 -17.21 -8.57
C THR A 188 20.22 -17.01 -7.21
N LYS A 189 20.95 -16.70 -6.13
CA LYS A 189 20.35 -16.44 -4.80
C LYS A 189 19.22 -15.39 -4.84
N PRO A 190 19.45 -14.14 -5.30
CA PRO A 190 18.39 -13.14 -5.36
C PRO A 190 17.23 -13.54 -6.30
N ILE A 191 17.50 -14.33 -7.34
CA ILE A 191 16.47 -14.83 -8.25
C ILE A 191 15.59 -15.87 -7.55
N LYS A 192 16.18 -16.77 -6.76
CA LYS A 192 15.43 -17.74 -5.94
C LYS A 192 14.56 -17.04 -4.90
N ASP A 193 15.06 -15.96 -4.29
CA ASP A 193 14.28 -15.15 -3.35
C ASP A 193 13.07 -14.48 -4.02
N ASN A 194 13.27 -13.92 -5.22
CA ASN A 194 12.19 -13.36 -6.02
C ASN A 194 11.19 -14.43 -6.47
N ASP A 195 11.67 -15.62 -6.85
CA ASP A 195 10.83 -16.74 -7.25
C ASP A 195 9.89 -17.18 -6.12
N ASN A 196 10.40 -17.28 -4.91
CA ASN A 196 9.60 -17.57 -3.72
C ASN A 196 8.53 -16.50 -3.47
N LYS A 197 8.88 -15.21 -3.59
CA LYS A 197 7.92 -14.10 -3.44
C LYS A 197 6.81 -14.16 -4.50
N ILE A 198 7.17 -14.42 -5.75
CA ILE A 198 6.20 -14.51 -6.86
C ILE A 198 5.26 -15.68 -6.67
N ARG A 199 5.80 -16.88 -6.37
CA ARG A 199 5.00 -18.11 -6.21
C ARG A 199 4.08 -18.07 -5.00
N SER A 200 4.49 -17.42 -3.92
CA SER A 200 3.69 -17.25 -2.71
C SER A 200 2.63 -16.14 -2.81
N ASN A 201 2.71 -15.29 -3.85
CA ASN A 201 1.78 -14.20 -4.03
C ASN A 201 0.37 -14.71 -4.40
N LYS A 202 -0.66 -14.15 -3.77
CA LYS A 202 -2.07 -14.49 -4.02
C LYS A 202 -2.50 -14.33 -5.48
N ASN A 203 -1.82 -13.46 -6.24
CA ASN A 203 -2.08 -13.18 -7.64
C ASN A 203 -1.23 -14.04 -8.60
N PHE A 204 -0.47 -15.02 -8.09
CA PHE A 204 0.39 -15.88 -8.91
C PHE A 204 -0.37 -16.60 -10.03
N TYR A 205 -1.62 -16.98 -9.77
CA TYR A 205 -2.49 -17.63 -10.76
C TYR A 205 -2.64 -16.82 -12.06
N LYS A 206 -2.47 -15.49 -12.04
CA LYS A 206 -2.55 -14.62 -13.22
C LYS A 206 -1.44 -14.92 -14.23
N ILE A 207 -0.27 -15.35 -13.75
CA ILE A 207 0.94 -15.50 -14.57
C ILE A 207 1.52 -16.91 -14.55
N GLN A 208 0.99 -17.80 -13.71
CA GLN A 208 1.56 -19.09 -13.39
C GLN A 208 2.06 -19.85 -14.62
N PHE A 209 1.21 -20.01 -15.65
CA PHE A 209 1.57 -20.79 -16.84
C PHE A 209 2.84 -20.26 -17.53
N GLU A 210 2.86 -18.96 -17.85
CA GLU A 210 3.99 -18.37 -18.57
C GLU A 210 5.23 -18.26 -17.69
N TYR A 211 5.03 -17.91 -16.41
CA TYR A 211 6.12 -17.79 -15.45
C TYR A 211 6.85 -19.13 -15.26
N GLU A 212 6.13 -20.23 -15.10
CA GLU A 212 6.71 -21.57 -14.99
C GLU A 212 7.49 -21.97 -16.24
N ARG A 213 6.99 -21.59 -17.42
CA ARG A 213 7.71 -21.80 -18.68
C ARG A 213 9.04 -21.03 -18.70
N ILE A 214 9.02 -19.76 -18.35
CA ILE A 214 10.21 -18.89 -18.34
C ILE A 214 11.24 -19.36 -17.32
N MET A 215 10.84 -19.65 -16.08
CA MET A 215 11.80 -20.08 -15.05
C MET A 215 12.44 -21.42 -15.39
N ARG A 216 11.68 -22.34 -16.00
CA ARG A 216 12.24 -23.60 -16.52
C ARG A 216 13.24 -23.37 -17.64
N LEU A 217 12.97 -22.45 -18.57
CA LEU A 217 13.93 -22.08 -19.62
C LEU A 217 15.19 -21.46 -19.03
N PHE A 218 15.04 -20.55 -18.06
CA PHE A 218 16.15 -19.91 -17.37
C PHE A 218 17.06 -20.93 -16.66
N TYR A 219 16.50 -21.79 -15.80
CA TYR A 219 17.31 -22.78 -15.09
C TYR A 219 17.94 -23.81 -16.03
N LYS A 220 17.25 -24.21 -17.10
CA LYS A 220 17.83 -25.07 -18.13
C LYS A 220 19.03 -24.40 -18.82
N ARG A 221 18.94 -23.10 -19.12
CA ARG A 221 20.07 -22.34 -19.69
C ARG A 221 21.26 -22.32 -18.75
N LEU A 222 21.04 -22.11 -17.45
CA LEU A 222 22.12 -22.16 -16.47
C LEU A 222 22.77 -23.55 -16.39
N GLU A 223 21.97 -24.62 -16.41
CA GLU A 223 22.49 -25.99 -16.43
C GLU A 223 23.33 -26.27 -17.69
N ASP A 224 22.85 -25.83 -18.86
CA ASP A 224 23.58 -25.91 -20.12
C ASP A 224 24.96 -25.22 -20.04
N ILE A 225 25.03 -24.05 -19.39
CA ILE A 225 26.27 -23.29 -19.19
C ILE A 225 27.21 -24.01 -18.21
N VAL A 226 26.68 -24.61 -17.15
CA VAL A 226 27.48 -25.42 -16.21
C VAL A 226 28.12 -26.61 -16.94
N GLN A 227 27.40 -27.26 -17.84
CA GLN A 227 27.90 -28.42 -18.59
C GLN A 227 28.90 -28.00 -19.69
N ASN A 228 28.58 -26.92 -20.41
CA ASN A 228 29.42 -26.39 -21.47
C ASN A 228 29.31 -24.85 -21.51
N PRO A 229 30.23 -24.11 -20.85
CA PRO A 229 30.18 -22.65 -20.80
C PRO A 229 30.41 -21.98 -22.15
N LEU A 230 30.91 -22.72 -23.15
CA LEU A 230 31.10 -22.25 -24.52
C LEU A 230 29.87 -22.51 -25.41
N LYS A 231 28.80 -23.12 -24.88
CA LYS A 231 27.57 -23.40 -25.63
C LYS A 231 26.81 -22.11 -25.93
N VAL A 232 26.77 -21.77 -27.20
CA VAL A 232 25.90 -20.71 -27.75
C VAL A 232 24.64 -21.34 -28.32
N PHE A 233 23.50 -20.69 -28.17
CA PHE A 233 22.26 -21.14 -28.80
C PHE A 233 22.37 -21.07 -30.32
N SER A 234 21.81 -22.09 -30.98
CA SER A 234 21.54 -22.01 -32.42
C SER A 234 20.43 -20.99 -32.72
N PRO A 235 20.35 -20.46 -33.95
CA PRO A 235 19.28 -19.55 -34.35
C PRO A 235 17.88 -20.12 -34.10
N GLU A 236 17.68 -21.43 -34.32
CA GLU A 236 16.40 -22.12 -34.07
C GLU A 236 16.06 -22.22 -32.58
N GLU A 237 17.05 -22.47 -31.71
CA GLU A 237 16.84 -22.46 -30.26
C GLU A 237 16.46 -21.06 -29.76
N ASN A 238 17.12 -20.02 -30.28
CA ASN A 238 16.79 -18.64 -29.95
C ASN A 238 15.37 -18.28 -30.40
N ASP A 239 14.98 -18.65 -31.62
CA ASP A 239 13.62 -18.40 -32.11
C ASP A 239 12.56 -19.09 -31.24
N LYS A 240 12.78 -20.34 -30.83
CA LYS A 240 11.86 -21.06 -29.92
C LYS A 240 11.75 -20.42 -28.54
N ILE A 241 12.81 -19.79 -28.05
CA ILE A 241 12.79 -19.05 -26.77
C ILE A 241 12.04 -17.73 -26.94
N LEU A 242 12.25 -17.00 -28.04
CA LEU A 242 11.68 -15.67 -28.27
C LEU A 242 10.22 -15.72 -28.71
N ASN A 243 9.88 -16.71 -29.54
CA ASN A 243 8.58 -16.93 -30.17
C ASN A 243 8.00 -18.30 -29.79
N PRO A 244 7.71 -18.52 -28.51
CA PRO A 244 7.23 -19.81 -28.05
C PRO A 244 5.76 -20.03 -28.44
N GLU A 245 5.51 -21.15 -29.14
CA GLU A 245 4.18 -21.62 -29.55
C GLU A 245 3.22 -21.87 -28.37
#